data_AF-A0A914CCT8-F1
#
_entry.id   AF-A0A914CCT8-F1
#
_cell.length_a   1.000
_cell.length_b   1.000
_cell.length_c   1.000
_cell.angle_alpha   90.00
_cell.angle_beta   90.00
_cell.angle_gamma   90.00
#
_symmetry.space_group_name_H-M   'P 1'
#
loop_
_entity.id
_entity.type
_entity.pdbx_description
1 polymer ?
#
loop_
_entity_poly.entity_id
_entity_poly.type
_entity_poly.pdbx_seq_one_letter_code
_entity_poly.pdbx_strand_id
1 'polypeptide(L)'
;MGKLLEFSKEIMIKQFSNFMNRERITFQNVFPTKESLLNIGKDGPHGYGWKEIRSIVSPVFTTGKMKLMFGTIHERIETLIKVLENRIQKDDCVDIYE
;
A
#
# COMPACT_ATOMS: atom_id res chain seq x y z
N MET A 1 24.42 10.61 -9.84
CA MET A 1 23.13 9.90 -9.96
C MET A 1 23.30 8.38 -10.18
N GLY A 2 24.04 7.91 -11.18
CA GLY A 2 24.08 6.48 -11.56
C GLY A 2 24.58 5.50 -10.48
N LYS A 3 25.58 5.86 -9.68
CA LYS A 3 26.13 4.97 -8.63
C LYS A 3 25.11 4.63 -7.53
N LEU A 4 24.22 5.56 -7.18
CA LEU A 4 23.19 5.33 -6.15
C LEU A 4 22.13 4.34 -6.65
N LEU A 5 21.70 4.48 -7.91
CA LEU A 5 20.75 3.56 -8.52
C LEU A 5 21.30 2.12 -8.58
N GLU A 6 22.56 1.97 -8.97
CA GLU A 6 23.21 0.65 -9.01
C GLU A 6 23.35 0.04 -7.61
N PHE A 7 23.65 0.86 -6.59
CA PHE A 7 23.67 0.42 -5.20
C PHE A 7 22.27 -0.03 -4.71
N SER A 8 21.22 0.72 -5.02
CA SER A 8 19.84 0.33 -4.68
C SER A 8 19.44 -0.98 -5.37
N LYS A 9 19.79 -1.19 -6.64
CA LYS A 9 19.55 -2.47 -7.34
C LYS A 9 20.34 -3.62 -6.72
N GLU A 10 21.57 -3.37 -6.28
CA GLU A 10 22.39 -4.37 -5.61
C GLU A 10 21.67 -4.88 -4.35
N ILE A 11 21.18 -3.97 -3.50
CA ILE A 11 20.50 -4.34 -2.25
C ILE A 11 19.10 -4.91 -2.50
N MET A 12 18.26 -4.22 -3.28
CA MET A 12 16.83 -4.54 -3.39
C MET A 12 16.52 -5.67 -4.38
N ILE A 13 17.44 -6.01 -5.28
CA ILE A 13 17.21 -7.01 -6.34
C ILE A 13 18.24 -8.13 -6.24
N LYS A 14 19.53 -7.84 -6.44
CA LYS A 14 20.57 -8.89 -6.56
C LYS A 14 20.82 -9.61 -5.25
N GLN A 15 20.95 -8.85 -4.16
CA GLN A 15 21.19 -9.36 -2.80
C GLN A 15 19.93 -9.41 -1.95
N PHE A 16 18.75 -9.42 -2.57
CA PHE A 16 17.48 -9.37 -1.85
C PHE A 16 17.34 -10.48 -0.81
N SER A 17 17.89 -11.67 -1.07
CA SER A 17 17.92 -12.79 -0.11
C SER A 17 18.66 -12.46 1.19
N ASN A 18 19.62 -11.53 1.17
CA ASN A 18 20.32 -11.08 2.38
C ASN A 18 19.54 -9.97 3.12
N PHE A 19 18.64 -9.27 2.42
CA PHE A 19 17.90 -8.11 2.91
C PHE A 19 16.37 -8.31 2.79
N MET A 20 15.88 -9.50 3.18
CA MET A 20 14.46 -9.87 2.97
C MET A 20 13.49 -9.18 3.93
N ASN A 21 13.95 -8.84 5.14
CA ASN A 21 13.10 -8.26 6.18
C ASN A 21 13.11 -6.74 6.10
N ARG A 22 11.93 -6.14 6.23
CA ARG A 22 11.78 -4.70 6.40
C ARG A 22 11.85 -4.35 7.87
N GLU A 23 12.35 -3.15 8.17
CA GLU A 23 12.23 -2.60 9.52
C GLU A 23 10.75 -2.51 9.90
N ARG A 24 10.42 -2.93 11.13
CA ARG A 24 9.04 -2.91 11.59
C ARG A 24 8.61 -1.46 11.74
N ILE A 25 7.50 -1.10 11.11
CA ILE A 25 6.88 0.20 11.22
C ILE A 25 6.28 0.33 12.62
N THR A 26 6.98 1.02 13.51
CA THR A 26 6.54 1.27 14.89
C THR A 26 5.88 2.64 15.04
N PHE A 27 4.81 2.91 14.29
CA PHE A 27 3.90 4.03 14.59
C PHE A 27 2.80 3.52 15.53
N GLN A 28 3.17 3.05 16.72
CA GLN A 28 2.24 2.40 17.67
C GLN A 28 1.06 3.30 18.07
N ASN A 29 1.19 4.62 17.93
CA ASN A 29 0.16 5.59 18.31
C ASN A 29 -0.80 5.98 17.19
N VAL A 30 -0.56 5.61 15.92
CA VAL A 30 -1.37 6.08 14.77
C VAL A 30 -2.06 4.94 14.02
N PHE A 31 -1.42 3.76 13.93
CA PHE A 31 -2.04 2.59 13.31
C PHE A 31 -1.67 1.33 14.10
N PRO A 32 -2.64 0.43 14.41
CA PRO A 32 -2.33 -0.87 15.00
C PRO A 32 -1.65 -1.76 13.95
N THR A 33 -0.37 -1.53 13.70
CA THR A 33 0.41 -2.19 12.64
C THR A 33 1.11 -3.46 13.11
N LYS A 34 1.01 -3.83 14.39
CA LYS A 34 1.78 -4.95 14.98
C LYS A 34 1.61 -6.27 14.22
N GLU A 35 0.43 -6.49 13.63
CA GLU A 35 0.09 -7.68 12.83
C GLU A 35 -0.30 -7.34 11.38
N SER A 36 -0.07 -6.10 10.95
CA SER A 36 -0.36 -5.69 9.57
C SER A 36 0.57 -6.40 8.59
N LEU A 37 0.06 -6.68 7.39
CA LEU A 37 0.83 -7.20 6.25
C LEU A 37 2.14 -6.44 5.99
N LEU A 38 2.18 -5.16 6.35
CA LEU A 38 3.33 -4.28 6.18
C LEU A 38 4.48 -4.59 7.16
N ASN A 39 4.20 -5.26 8.27
CA ASN A 39 5.14 -5.53 9.36
C ASN A 39 5.48 -7.01 9.53
N ILE A 40 4.98 -7.87 8.64
CA ILE A 40 5.28 -9.30 8.66
C ILE A 40 6.66 -9.52 8.04
N GLY A 41 7.55 -10.14 8.82
CA GLY A 41 8.87 -10.55 8.38
C GLY A 41 8.84 -11.84 7.57
N LYS A 42 10.03 -12.36 7.24
CA LYS A 42 10.21 -13.68 6.62
C LYS A 42 9.64 -14.79 7.48
N ASP A 43 9.92 -14.76 8.78
CA ASP A 43 9.46 -15.76 9.74
C ASP A 43 8.20 -15.23 10.45
N GLY A 44 7.17 -14.91 9.65
CA GLY A 44 5.92 -14.37 10.16
C GLY A 44 5.19 -15.32 11.12
N PRO A 45 4.11 -14.85 11.78
CA PRO A 45 3.38 -15.67 12.74
C PRO A 45 2.87 -16.97 12.09
N HIS A 46 2.90 -18.05 12.87
CA HIS A 46 2.47 -19.39 12.42
C HIS A 46 3.26 -19.99 11.24
N GLY A 47 4.47 -19.46 10.96
CA GLY A 47 5.34 -19.96 9.89
C GLY A 47 5.00 -19.42 8.50
N TYR A 48 4.08 -18.46 8.40
CA TYR A 48 3.74 -17.78 7.15
C TYR A 48 4.34 -16.38 7.12
N GLY A 49 5.34 -16.17 6.28
CA GLY A 49 6.02 -14.90 6.09
C GLY A 49 5.35 -13.99 5.07
N TRP A 50 5.99 -12.86 4.81
CA TRP A 50 5.53 -11.90 3.80
C TRP A 50 5.43 -12.54 2.40
N LYS A 51 6.25 -13.55 2.09
CA LYS A 51 6.30 -14.19 0.76
C LYS A 51 5.05 -15.01 0.51
N GLU A 52 4.64 -15.82 1.49
CA GLU A 52 3.43 -16.64 1.46
C GLU A 52 2.21 -15.74 1.33
N ILE A 53 2.12 -14.70 2.17
CA ILE A 53 0.99 -13.77 2.14
C ILE A 53 0.94 -13.00 0.82
N ARG A 54 2.09 -12.54 0.30
CA ARG A 54 2.16 -11.87 -1.00
C ARG A 54 1.66 -12.77 -2.12
N SER A 55 1.93 -14.08 -2.07
CA SER A 55 1.47 -15.02 -3.09
C SER A 55 -0.07 -15.12 -3.13
N ILE A 56 -0.73 -14.96 -1.99
CA ILE A 56 -2.19 -14.97 -1.86
C ILE A 56 -2.80 -13.63 -2.31
N VAL A 57 -2.18 -12.50 -1.96
CA VAL A 57 -2.73 -11.16 -2.21
C VAL A 57 -2.46 -10.66 -3.64
N SER A 58 -1.29 -10.95 -4.20
CA SER A 58 -0.89 -10.41 -5.53
C SER A 58 -1.87 -10.72 -6.68
N PRO A 59 -2.51 -11.91 -6.74
CA PRO A 59 -3.48 -12.23 -7.79
C PRO A 59 -4.72 -11.32 -7.81
N VAL A 60 -5.07 -10.67 -6.69
CA VAL A 60 -6.20 -9.74 -6.60
C VAL A 60 -5.94 -8.48 -7.43
N PHE A 61 -4.68 -8.08 -7.58
CA PHE A 61 -4.27 -6.83 -8.25
C PHE A 61 -3.75 -7.05 -9.67
N THR A 62 -4.16 -8.14 -10.34
CA THR A 62 -3.86 -8.32 -11.77
C THR A 62 -4.55 -7.26 -12.62
N THR A 63 -4.00 -6.94 -13.79
CA THR A 63 -4.61 -5.97 -14.72
C THR A 63 -6.08 -6.28 -15.03
N GLY A 64 -6.43 -7.56 -15.17
CA GLY A 64 -7.82 -7.98 -15.41
C GLY A 64 -8.75 -7.65 -14.23
N LYS A 65 -8.32 -7.99 -13.00
CA LYS A 65 -9.10 -7.69 -11.79
C LYS A 65 -9.19 -6.18 -11.52
N MET A 66 -8.10 -5.44 -11.73
CA MET A 66 -8.08 -3.98 -11.63
C MET A 66 -9.05 -3.32 -12.63
N LYS A 67 -9.13 -3.81 -13.87
CA LYS A 67 -10.12 -3.35 -14.85
C LYS A 67 -11.55 -3.62 -14.41
N LEU A 68 -11.81 -4.77 -13.77
CA LEU A 68 -13.14 -5.08 -13.22
C LEU A 68 -13.49 -4.12 -12.06
N MET A 69 -12.53 -3.75 -11.23
CA MET A 69 -12.72 -2.81 -10.11
C MET A 69 -12.92 -1.35 -10.57
N PHE A 70 -12.52 -1.01 -11.80
CA PHE A 70 -12.55 0.36 -12.32
C PHE A 70 -13.94 1.00 -12.19
N GLY A 71 -15.01 0.28 -12.53
CA GLY A 71 -16.37 0.82 -12.46
C GLY A 71 -16.76 1.26 -11.05
N THR A 72 -16.49 0.40 -10.05
CA THR A 72 -16.77 0.72 -8.65
C THR A 72 -15.95 1.92 -8.18
N ILE A 73 -14.65 1.97 -8.50
CA ILE A 73 -13.78 3.09 -8.12
C ILE A 73 -14.29 4.39 -8.74
N HIS A 74 -14.62 4.37 -10.04
CA HIS A 74 -15.14 5.52 -10.77
C HIS A 74 -16.42 6.05 -10.14
N GLU A 75 -17.38 5.18 -9.82
CA GLU A 75 -18.64 5.58 -9.18
C GLU A 75 -18.44 6.27 -7.82
N ARG A 76 -17.47 5.78 -7.03
CA ARG A 76 -17.12 6.40 -5.75
C ARG A 76 -16.46 7.76 -5.95
N ILE A 77 -15.60 7.92 -6.96
CA ILE A 77 -14.98 9.19 -7.32
C ILE A 77 -16.05 10.20 -7.77
N GLU A 78 -16.99 9.80 -8.61
CA GLU A 78 -18.12 10.66 -9.03
C GLU A 78 -18.95 11.13 -7.82
N THR A 79 -19.17 10.24 -6.85
CA THR A 79 -19.83 10.59 -5.59
C THR A 79 -19.02 11.62 -4.80
N LEU A 80 -17.72 11.41 -4.69
CA LEU A 80 -16.81 12.34 -4.02
C LEU A 80 -16.83 13.73 -4.67
N ILE A 81 -16.74 13.79 -6.00
CA ILE A 81 -16.79 15.05 -6.76
C ILE A 81 -18.08 15.82 -6.46
N LYS A 82 -19.24 15.15 -6.52
CA LYS A 82 -20.53 15.79 -6.22
C LYS A 82 -20.60 16.34 -4.79
N VAL A 83 -20.02 15.63 -3.82
CA VAL A 83 -19.97 16.11 -2.42
C VAL A 83 -19.10 17.36 -2.33
N LEU A 84 -17.96 17.38 -3.01
CA LEU A 84 -17.05 18.53 -3.03
C LEU A 84 -17.69 19.75 -3.71
N GLU A 85 -18.33 19.56 -4.87
CA GLU A 85 -19.06 20.63 -5.58
C GLU A 85 -20.15 21.26 -4.71
N ASN A 86 -20.93 20.44 -4.01
CA ASN A 86 -21.98 20.91 -3.11
C ASN A 86 -21.43 21.68 -1.89
N ARG A 87 -20.21 21.39 -1.42
CA ARG A 87 -19.58 22.11 -0.32
C ARG A 87 -18.98 23.44 -0.78
N ILE A 88 -18.36 23.46 -1.96
CA ILE A 88 -17.85 24.70 -2.57
C ILE A 88 -18.97 25.72 -2.79
N GLN A 89 -20.16 25.26 -3.24
CA GLN A 89 -21.32 26.14 -3.40
C GLN A 89 -21.79 26.80 -2.10
N LYS A 90 -21.47 26.21 -0.95
CA LYS A 90 -21.82 26.73 0.38
C LYS A 90 -20.72 27.60 1.00
N ASP A 91 -19.63 27.84 0.27
CA ASP A 91 -18.42 28.52 0.73
C ASP A 91 -17.79 27.85 1.97
N ASP A 92 -17.97 26.53 2.09
CA ASP A 92 -17.37 25.72 3.14
C ASP A 92 -15.94 25.31 2.74
N CYS A 93 -14.97 25.62 3.60
CA CYS A 93 -13.61 25.08 3.46
C CYS A 93 -13.65 23.55 3.62
N VAL A 94 -13.03 22.83 2.69
CA VAL A 94 -12.92 21.37 2.76
C VAL A 94 -11.52 21.03 3.28
N ASP A 95 -11.46 20.55 4.51
CA ASP A 95 -10.28 19.83 4.99
C ASP A 95 -10.20 18.48 4.27
N ILE A 96 -9.03 18.17 3.70
CA ILE A 96 -8.75 16.94 2.96
C ILE A 96 -7.85 15.99 3.77
N TYR A 97 -7.38 16.43 4.93
CA TYR A 97 -6.49 15.70 5.83
C TYR A 97 -7.21 15.17 7.08
N GLU A 98 -8.21 15.90 7.59
CA GLU A 98 -9.13 15.43 8.64
C GLU A 98 -10.32 14.65 8.07
#